data_AF-A0A6I1NSG1-F1
#
_entry.id   AF-A0A6I1NSG1-F1
#
_cell.length_a   1.000
_cell.length_b   1.000
_cell.length_c   1.000
_cell.angle_alpha   90.00
_cell.angle_beta   90.00
_cell.angle_gamma   90.00
#
_symmetry.space_group_name_H-M   'P 1'
#
loop_
_entity.id
_entity.type
_entity.pdbx_description
1 polymer ?
#
loop_
_entity_poly.entity_id
_entity_poly.type
_entity_poly.pdbx_seq_one_letter_code
_entity_poly.pdbx_strand_id
1 'polypeptide(L)' 'VKLRLAEVDGLVLDEQFTANGVDLLIALGDAHLAPLQQQLADLSRGRILLEAR' A
#
# COMPACT_ATOMS: atom_id res chain seq x y z
N VAL A 1 1.84 -8.78 12.62
CA VAL A 1 3.03 -7.93 12.31
C VAL A 1 2.56 -6.85 11.35
N LYS A 2 2.93 -5.57 11.54
CA LYS A 2 2.62 -4.46 10.60
C LYS A 2 3.89 -4.24 9.76
N LEU A 3 3.83 -4.47 8.46
CA LEU A 3 4.88 -4.22 7.48
C LEU A 3 4.85 -2.73 7.19
N ARG A 4 6.01 -2.10 7.16
CA ARG A 4 6.15 -0.77 6.58
C ARG A 4 6.72 -0.91 5.19
N LEU A 5 6.32 -0.04 4.27
CA LEU A 5 6.82 -0.05 2.89
C LEU A 5 8.37 -0.01 2.85
N ALA A 6 8.98 0.76 3.75
CA ALA A 6 10.44 0.84 3.90
C ALA A 6 11.11 -0.44 4.44
N GLU A 7 10.38 -1.32 5.11
CA GLU A 7 10.90 -2.59 5.64
C GLU A 7 11.00 -3.68 4.55
N VAL A 8 10.46 -3.42 3.34
CA VAL A 8 10.43 -4.36 2.21
C VAL A 8 11.02 -3.76 0.94
N ASP A 9 11.91 -2.79 1.08
CA ASP A 9 12.50 -2.04 -0.04
C ASP A 9 11.44 -1.46 -1.00
N GLY A 10 10.24 -1.20 -0.48
CA GLY A 10 9.17 -0.57 -1.24
C GLY A 10 9.42 0.92 -1.37
N LEU A 11 9.11 1.46 -2.54
CA LEU A 11 9.31 2.87 -2.87
C LEU A 11 7.98 3.52 -3.20
N VAL A 12 7.73 4.71 -2.67
CA VAL A 12 6.64 5.57 -3.13
C VAL A 12 7.09 6.28 -4.40
N LEU A 13 6.37 6.05 -5.49
CA LEU A 13 6.64 6.63 -6.80
C LEU A 13 5.86 7.93 -7.01
N ASP A 14 4.63 7.99 -6.50
CA ASP A 14 3.76 9.15 -6.62
C ASP A 14 2.74 9.22 -5.47
N GLU A 15 2.36 10.44 -5.11
CA GLU A 15 1.38 10.72 -4.05
C GLU A 15 0.46 11.88 -4.47
N GLN A 16 -0.84 11.61 -4.59
CA GLN A 16 -1.83 12.60 -4.95
C GLN A 16 -2.92 12.72 -3.88
N PHE A 17 -2.99 13.86 -3.20
CA PHE A 17 -4.05 14.15 -2.24
C PHE A 17 -5.32 14.59 -2.97
N THR A 18 -6.45 13.97 -2.61
CA THR A 18 -7.78 14.30 -3.11
C THR A 18 -8.64 14.83 -1.96
N ALA A 19 -9.85 15.32 -2.28
CA ALA A 19 -10.79 15.77 -1.25
C ALA A 19 -11.22 14.64 -0.29
N ASN A 20 -11.07 13.37 -0.71
CA ASN A 20 -11.58 12.21 0.02
C ASN A 20 -10.47 11.27 0.55
N GLY A 21 -9.21 11.61 0.32
CA GLY A 21 -8.10 10.74 0.70
C GLY A 21 -6.85 11.03 -0.10
N VAL A 22 -6.12 9.97 -0.42
CA VAL A 22 -4.86 10.03 -1.14
C VAL A 22 -4.75 8.81 -2.05
N ASP A 23 -4.31 9.04 -3.28
CA ASP A 23 -3.92 7.99 -4.22
C ASP A 23 -2.40 7.85 -4.15
N LEU A 24 -1.91 6.63 -3.91
CA LEU A 24 -0.48 6.33 -3.82
C LEU A 24 -0.08 5.35 -4.93
N LEU A 25 0.99 5.69 -5.65
CA LEU A 25 1.67 4.75 -6.51
C LEU A 25 2.94 4.26 -5.80
N ILE A 26 3.08 2.94 -5.70
CA ILE A 26 4.21 2.32 -5.00
C ILE A 26 4.86 1.25 -5.89
N ALA A 27 6.18 1.12 -5.80
CA ALA A 27 6.92 -0.04 -6.27
C ALA A 27 7.20 -0.96 -5.09
N LEU A 28 6.95 -2.26 -5.26
CA LEU A 28 7.32 -3.31 -4.31
C LEU A 28 7.62 -4.61 -5.05
N GLY A 29 8.38 -5.51 -4.43
CA GLY A 29 8.55 -6.86 -4.96
C GLY A 29 7.28 -7.71 -4.80
N ASP A 30 6.97 -8.54 -5.80
CA ASP A 30 5.75 -9.37 -5.85
C ASP A 30 5.52 -10.23 -4.59
N ALA A 31 6.60 -10.68 -3.95
CA ALA A 31 6.55 -11.46 -2.71
C ALA A 31 5.84 -10.72 -1.56
N HIS A 32 5.74 -9.40 -1.63
CA HIS A 32 5.14 -8.56 -0.59
C HIS A 32 3.71 -8.12 -0.92
N LEU A 33 3.16 -8.44 -2.10
CA LEU A 33 1.83 -8.01 -2.53
C LEU A 33 0.72 -8.52 -1.60
N ALA A 34 0.66 -9.83 -1.36
CA ALA A 34 -0.36 -10.44 -0.50
C ALA A 34 -0.22 -10.01 0.99
N PRO A 35 0.98 -10.01 1.60
CA PRO A 35 1.17 -9.46 2.95
C PRO A 35 0.75 -7.99 3.07
N LEU A 36 1.09 -7.15 2.08
CA LEU A 36 0.73 -5.73 2.09
C LEU A 36 -0.78 -5.54 1.97
N GLN A 37 -1.44 -6.27 1.06
CA GLN A 37 -2.89 -6.22 0.89
C GLN A 37 -3.63 -6.55 2.20
N GLN A 38 -3.23 -7.62 2.89
CA GLN A 38 -3.84 -8.00 4.17
C GLN A 38 -3.69 -6.89 5.21
N GLN A 39 -2.51 -6.25 5.28
CA GLN A 39 -2.29 -5.21 6.26
C GLN A 39 -3.01 -3.91 5.96
N LEU A 40 -3.13 -3.54 4.67
CA LEU A 40 -3.96 -2.41 4.27
C LEU A 40 -5.43 -2.67 4.63
N ALA A 41 -5.91 -3.90 4.45
CA ALA A 41 -7.24 -4.31 4.89
C ALA A 41 -7.39 -4.22 6.41
N ASP A 42 -6.43 -4.74 7.19
CA ASP A 42 -6.47 -4.71 8.65
C ASP A 42 -6.40 -3.27 9.20
N LEU A 43 -5.50 -2.45 8.67
CA LEU A 43 -5.28 -1.07 9.08
C LEU A 43 -6.51 -0.21 8.84
N SER A 44 -7.11 -0.36 7.66
CA SER A 44 -8.21 0.48 7.21
C SER A 44 -9.58 -0.12 7.51
N ARG A 45 -9.66 -1.34 8.02
CA ARG A 45 -10.90 -2.14 8.06
C ARG A 45 -11.51 -2.29 6.65
N GLY A 46 -10.67 -2.60 5.67
CA GLY A 46 -11.04 -2.84 4.27
C GLY A 46 -11.37 -1.60 3.44
N ARG A 47 -10.95 -0.39 3.85
CA ARG A 47 -11.19 0.85 3.11
C ARG A 47 -10.07 1.25 2.15
N ILE A 48 -8.85 0.74 2.34
CA ILE A 48 -7.75 0.93 1.39
C ILE A 48 -7.78 -0.24 0.40
N LEU A 49 -7.85 0.10 -0.89
CA LEU A 49 -7.81 -0.85 -1.98
C LEU A 49 -6.40 -0.85 -2.59
N LEU A 50 -5.89 -2.04 -2.89
CA LEU A 50 -4.62 -2.23 -3.59
C LEU A 50 -4.92 -2.72 -5.00
N GLU A 51 -4.44 -2.00 -6.01
CA GLU A 51 -4.59 -2.36 -7.42
C GLU A 51 -3.20 -2.68 -8.00
N ALA A 52 -3.06 -3.87 -8.59
CA ALA A 52 -1.86 -4.24 -9.33
C ALA A 52 -1.97 -3.69 -10.76
N ARG A 53 -0.91 -3.03 -11.25
CA ARG A 53 -0.84 -2.41 -12.57
C ARG A 53 0.11 -3.15 -13.50
#